data_AF-A0A381ZAA2-F1
#
_entry.id   AF-A0A381ZAA2-F1
#
_cell.length_a   1.000
_cell.length_b   1.000
_cell.length_c   1.000
_cell.angle_alpha   90.00
_cell.angle_beta   90.00
_cell.angle_gamma   90.00
#
_symmetry.space_group_name_H-M   'P 1'
#
loop_
_entity.id
_entity.type
_entity.pdbx_description
1 polymer ?
#
loop_
_entity_poly.entity_id
_entity_poly.type
_entity_poly.pdbx_seq_one_letter_code
_entity_poly.pdbx_strand_id
1 'polypeptide(L)'
;MKHIGRFKKTGRKVAVVFRTLPGDENSCLVCQTENLPDSDHDILINLIESNTGQVSNELADAMQRTPLSDGSIMLAKFHTRGNLVKVSTSDVEMTPTTQTTISLDELNKTIAEQKGVLVKDLAVGGTSVEEAGSISEMKTNPVAAESEVAKEPLTDDNLATKLRADSDALFKEATELRKQAEDLSPTKKGKASGKG
;
A
#
# COMPACT_ATOMS: atom_id res chain seq x y z
N MET A 1 -11.86 -11.08 11.27
CA MET A 1 -10.57 -11.65 10.84
C MET A 1 -10.14 -11.05 9.50
N LYS A 2 -9.53 -9.86 9.52
CA LYS A 2 -9.23 -9.10 8.29
C LYS A 2 -8.10 -9.65 7.41
N HIS A 3 -7.16 -10.40 7.98
CA HIS A 3 -5.91 -10.81 7.31
C HIS A 3 -5.81 -12.31 7.00
N ILE A 4 -6.91 -13.06 7.15
CA ILE A 4 -6.97 -14.46 6.72
C ILE A 4 -7.64 -14.52 5.36
N GLY A 5 -6.91 -15.04 4.38
CA GLY A 5 -7.42 -15.39 3.05
C GLY A 5 -7.31 -16.88 2.78
N ARG A 6 -7.71 -17.28 1.58
CA ARG A 6 -7.44 -18.62 1.02
C ARG A 6 -7.10 -18.51 -0.47
N PHE A 7 -6.37 -19.47 -1.00
CA PHE A 7 -6.10 -19.55 -2.44
C PHE A 7 -7.31 -20.11 -3.18
N LYS A 8 -7.83 -19.38 -4.19
CA LYS A 8 -8.99 -19.83 -4.98
C LYS A 8 -8.79 -21.20 -5.64
N LYS A 9 -7.56 -21.50 -6.08
CA LYS A 9 -7.19 -22.74 -6.79
C LYS A 9 -7.08 -23.98 -5.89
N THR A 10 -6.79 -23.81 -4.59
CA THR A 10 -6.46 -24.94 -3.69
C THR A 10 -7.27 -24.96 -2.39
N GLY A 11 -8.00 -23.90 -2.07
CA GLY A 11 -8.70 -23.73 -0.79
C GLY A 11 -7.78 -23.56 0.44
N ARG A 12 -6.46 -23.65 0.27
CA ARG A 12 -5.47 -23.55 1.36
C ARG A 12 -5.54 -22.16 1.98
N LYS A 13 -5.64 -22.10 3.31
CA LYS A 13 -5.65 -20.86 4.08
C LYS A 13 -4.26 -20.21 4.05
N VAL A 14 -4.22 -18.89 3.99
CA VAL A 14 -3.00 -18.08 4.02
C VAL A 14 -3.21 -16.83 4.86
N ALA A 15 -2.13 -16.34 5.47
CA ALA A 15 -2.12 -15.00 6.07
C ALA A 15 -1.74 -13.97 5.00
N VAL A 16 -2.57 -12.96 4.78
CA VAL A 16 -2.29 -11.87 3.84
C VAL A 16 -1.46 -10.81 4.57
N VAL A 17 -0.20 -10.67 4.16
CA VAL A 17 0.80 -9.80 4.78
C VAL A 17 0.71 -8.37 4.24
N PHE A 18 0.62 -8.25 2.91
CA PHE A 18 0.29 -7.04 2.18
C PHE A 18 -0.78 -7.33 1.14
N ARG A 19 -1.83 -6.50 1.07
CA ARG A 19 -2.95 -6.62 0.11
C ARG A 19 -2.63 -6.14 -1.30
N THR A 20 -1.71 -5.19 -1.43
CA THR A 20 -1.15 -4.63 -2.67
C THR A 20 0.34 -4.36 -2.46
N LEU A 21 1.11 -4.26 -3.55
CA LEU A 21 2.54 -3.93 -3.50
C LEU A 21 2.83 -2.59 -4.20
N PRO A 22 3.82 -1.80 -3.73
CA PRO A 22 4.19 -0.55 -4.38
C PRO A 22 4.63 -0.80 -5.84
N GLY A 23 3.97 -0.11 -6.79
CA GLY A 23 4.20 -0.28 -8.23
C GLY A 23 3.62 -1.58 -8.83
N ASP A 24 2.92 -2.42 -8.06
CA ASP A 24 2.31 -3.67 -8.50
C ASP A 24 1.01 -3.94 -7.73
N GLU A 25 -0.02 -3.17 -8.06
CA GLU A 25 -1.36 -3.21 -7.43
C GLU A 25 -2.10 -4.55 -7.61
N ASN A 26 -1.68 -5.34 -8.61
CA ASN A 26 -2.26 -6.64 -8.95
C ASN A 26 -1.55 -7.82 -8.25
N SER A 27 -0.52 -7.53 -7.46
CA SER A 27 0.19 -8.51 -6.63
C SER A 27 0.00 -8.22 -5.13
N CYS A 28 -0.13 -9.29 -4.36
CA CYS A 28 -0.14 -9.26 -2.90
C CYS A 28 0.98 -10.15 -2.34
N LEU A 29 1.30 -9.97 -1.07
CA LEU A 29 2.26 -10.81 -0.34
C LEU A 29 1.51 -11.66 0.68
N VAL A 30 1.66 -12.98 0.58
CA VAL A 30 1.02 -13.93 1.49
C VAL A 30 2.05 -14.79 2.21
N CYS A 31 1.76 -15.14 3.46
CA CYS A 31 2.51 -16.14 4.22
C CYS A 31 1.77 -17.48 4.18
N GLN A 32 2.46 -18.53 3.74
CA GLN A 32 1.95 -19.90 3.77
C GLN A 32 2.19 -20.48 5.16
N THR A 33 1.14 -20.54 5.98
CA THR A 33 1.25 -20.87 7.41
C THR A 33 1.64 -22.33 7.66
N GLU A 34 1.36 -23.22 6.71
CA GLU A 34 1.67 -24.66 6.74
C GLU A 34 3.17 -25.00 6.64
N ASN A 35 4.00 -24.06 6.18
CA ASN A 35 5.46 -24.23 6.06
C ASN A 35 6.21 -23.56 7.23
N LEU A 36 5.47 -23.07 8.24
CA LEU A 36 6.03 -22.53 9.48
C LEU A 36 6.21 -23.65 10.52
N PRO A 37 7.21 -23.57 11.41
CA PRO A 37 7.23 -24.41 12.60
C PRO A 37 6.09 -24.02 13.54
N ASP A 38 5.52 -24.98 14.26
CA ASP A 38 4.35 -24.82 15.13
C ASP A 38 4.44 -23.60 16.06
N SER A 39 5.62 -23.35 16.64
CA SER A 39 5.87 -22.18 17.51
C SER A 39 5.70 -20.83 16.80
N ASP A 40 6.14 -20.72 15.54
CA ASP A 40 6.00 -19.48 14.77
C ASP A 40 4.60 -19.37 14.16
N HIS A 41 3.98 -20.52 13.83
CA HIS A 41 2.58 -20.61 13.40
C HIS A 41 1.65 -20.05 14.48
N ASP A 42 1.77 -20.52 15.72
CA ASP A 42 0.86 -20.13 16.80
C ASP A 42 1.05 -18.66 17.17
N ILE A 43 2.28 -18.13 17.17
CA ILE A 43 2.52 -16.69 17.37
C ILE A 43 1.90 -15.87 16.22
N LEU A 44 1.98 -16.34 14.97
CA LEU A 44 1.33 -15.68 13.83
C LEU A 44 -0.20 -15.68 13.97
N ILE A 45 -0.84 -16.80 14.30
CA ILE A 45 -2.30 -16.88 14.47
C ILE A 45 -2.75 -15.98 15.63
N ASN A 46 -2.07 -16.04 16.78
CA ASN A 46 -2.34 -15.15 17.91
C ASN A 46 -2.17 -13.67 17.53
N LEU A 47 -1.15 -13.32 16.71
CA LEU A 47 -0.97 -11.96 16.21
C LEU A 47 -2.13 -11.52 15.32
N ILE A 48 -2.58 -12.38 14.40
CA ILE A 48 -3.71 -12.09 13.51
C ILE A 48 -4.99 -11.91 14.33
N GLU A 49 -5.25 -12.74 15.33
CA GLU A 49 -6.43 -12.65 16.21
C GLU A 49 -6.36 -11.46 17.18
N SER A 50 -5.15 -10.99 17.52
CA SER A 50 -4.96 -9.84 18.42
C SER A 50 -5.59 -8.54 17.91
N ASN A 51 -5.86 -7.63 18.84
CA ASN A 51 -6.30 -6.27 18.51
C ASN A 51 -5.30 -5.58 17.57
N THR A 52 -3.99 -5.69 17.82
CA THR A 52 -2.93 -5.12 16.97
C THR A 52 -3.04 -5.61 15.52
N GLY A 53 -3.26 -6.92 15.34
CA GLY A 53 -3.53 -7.51 14.02
C GLY A 53 -4.80 -6.94 13.39
N GLN A 54 -5.93 -6.94 14.09
CA GLN A 54 -7.21 -6.50 13.52
C GLN A 54 -7.34 -4.98 13.30
N VAL A 55 -6.56 -4.12 13.98
CA VAL A 55 -6.57 -2.66 13.72
C VAL A 55 -5.59 -2.22 12.63
N SER A 56 -4.55 -3.01 12.36
CA SER A 56 -3.54 -2.67 11.34
C SER A 56 -4.16 -2.64 9.93
N ASN A 57 -3.66 -1.76 9.06
CA ASN A 57 -4.10 -1.72 7.67
C ASN A 57 -3.58 -2.95 6.92
N GLU A 58 -2.28 -3.23 7.08
CA GLU A 58 -1.60 -4.41 6.56
C GLU A 58 -1.07 -5.24 7.73
N LEU A 59 -1.09 -6.57 7.63
CA LEU A 59 -0.60 -7.43 8.71
C LEU A 59 0.91 -7.23 8.94
N ALA A 60 1.65 -6.84 7.90
CA ALA A 60 3.05 -6.44 7.98
C ALA A 60 3.33 -5.39 9.08
N ASP A 61 2.40 -4.44 9.31
CA ASP A 61 2.57 -3.38 10.30
C ASP A 61 2.64 -3.92 11.74
N ALA A 62 1.95 -5.03 11.99
CA ALA A 62 1.99 -5.77 13.24
C ALA A 62 3.19 -6.74 13.28
N MET A 63 3.47 -7.45 12.18
CA MET A 63 4.57 -8.42 12.08
C MET A 63 5.96 -7.79 12.22
N GLN A 64 6.15 -6.54 11.79
CA GLN A 64 7.42 -5.82 11.97
C GLN A 64 7.70 -5.42 13.43
N ARG A 65 6.70 -5.51 14.31
CA ARG A 65 6.80 -5.17 15.75
C ARG A 65 6.73 -6.39 16.66
N THR A 66 6.44 -7.57 16.11
CA THR A 66 6.22 -8.79 16.89
C THR A 66 7.49 -9.64 16.92
N PRO A 67 8.12 -9.85 18.08
CA PRO A 67 9.19 -10.83 18.23
C PRO A 67 8.61 -12.24 18.22
N LEU A 68 9.39 -13.19 17.68
CA LEU A 68 9.13 -14.62 17.75
C LEU A 68 9.81 -15.25 18.99
N SER A 69 9.58 -16.55 19.17
CA SER A 69 10.14 -17.35 20.27
C SER A 69 11.67 -17.33 20.37
N ASP A 70 12.37 -17.04 19.27
CA ASP A 70 13.83 -16.91 19.18
C ASP A 70 14.34 -15.46 19.32
N GLY A 71 13.44 -14.51 19.61
CA GLY A 71 13.74 -13.07 19.70
C GLY A 71 13.86 -12.35 18.35
N SER A 72 13.75 -13.06 17.22
CA SER A 72 13.77 -12.43 15.89
C SER A 72 12.45 -11.72 15.59
N ILE A 73 12.49 -10.61 14.85
CA ILE A 73 11.26 -9.95 14.37
C ILE A 73 10.58 -10.82 13.30
N MET A 74 9.28 -11.07 13.47
CA MET A 74 8.50 -12.00 12.65
C MET A 74 8.59 -11.71 11.15
N LEU A 75 8.36 -10.47 10.73
CA LEU A 75 8.42 -10.09 9.31
C LEU A 75 9.80 -10.35 8.70
N ALA A 76 10.86 -10.00 9.43
CA ALA A 76 12.24 -10.19 8.97
C ALA A 76 12.61 -11.66 8.85
N LYS A 77 12.25 -12.50 9.84
CA LYS A 77 12.49 -13.95 9.81
C LYS A 77 11.72 -14.64 8.68
N PHE A 78 10.45 -14.28 8.46
CA PHE A 78 9.64 -14.90 7.41
C PHE A 78 10.10 -14.48 6.01
N HIS A 79 10.61 -13.26 5.84
CA HIS A 79 11.25 -12.83 4.61
C HIS A 79 12.55 -13.59 4.33
N THR A 80 13.48 -13.66 5.30
CA THR A 80 14.78 -14.35 5.11
C THR A 80 14.66 -15.86 4.94
N ARG A 81 13.63 -16.48 5.54
CA ARG A 81 13.32 -17.91 5.40
C ARG A 81 12.51 -18.25 4.13
N GLY A 82 12.05 -17.25 3.38
CA GLY A 82 11.26 -17.46 2.15
C GLY A 82 9.82 -17.93 2.40
N ASN A 83 9.26 -17.70 3.59
CA ASN A 83 7.86 -18.02 3.92
C ASN A 83 6.86 -17.02 3.31
N LEU A 84 7.33 -15.89 2.80
CA LEU A 84 6.54 -14.85 2.13
C LEU A 84 6.59 -15.07 0.61
N VAL A 85 5.42 -15.20 -0.02
CA VAL A 85 5.28 -15.48 -1.45
C VAL A 85 4.47 -14.38 -2.12
N LYS A 86 5.00 -13.79 -3.20
CA LYS A 86 4.25 -12.87 -4.06
C LYS A 86 3.27 -13.67 -4.93
N VAL A 87 2.00 -13.31 -4.89
CA VAL A 87 0.93 -13.95 -5.67
C VAL A 87 0.00 -12.90 -6.25
N SER A 88 -0.78 -13.23 -7.29
CA SER A 88 -1.77 -12.28 -7.80
C SER A 88 -2.90 -12.07 -6.80
N THR A 89 -3.36 -10.83 -6.64
CA THR A 89 -4.58 -10.50 -5.89
C THR A 89 -5.80 -11.27 -6.40
N SER A 90 -5.84 -11.57 -7.70
CA SER A 90 -6.90 -12.37 -8.33
C SER A 90 -6.90 -13.86 -7.92
N ASP A 91 -5.79 -14.40 -7.42
CA ASP A 91 -5.65 -15.80 -7.01
C ASP A 91 -6.01 -16.03 -5.51
N VAL A 92 -6.18 -14.94 -4.75
CA VAL A 92 -6.54 -14.95 -3.33
C VAL A 92 -7.98 -14.49 -3.16
N GLU A 93 -8.70 -15.15 -2.27
CA GLU A 93 -10.04 -14.74 -1.82
C GLU A 93 -10.06 -14.51 -0.32
N MET A 94 -10.86 -13.52 0.08
CA MET A 94 -10.98 -12.98 1.42
C MET A 94 -12.40 -13.20 1.94
N THR A 95 -12.53 -13.45 3.23
CA THR A 95 -13.84 -13.62 3.90
C THR A 95 -14.02 -12.49 4.94
N PRO A 96 -14.23 -11.22 4.50
CA PRO A 96 -14.28 -10.08 5.40
C PRO A 96 -15.49 -10.10 6.34
N THR A 97 -16.59 -10.72 5.92
CA THR A 97 -17.73 -11.09 6.78
C THR A 97 -17.89 -12.61 6.79
N THR A 98 -18.57 -13.17 7.79
CA THR A 98 -18.81 -14.62 7.89
C THR A 98 -19.66 -15.20 6.75
N GLN A 99 -20.30 -14.36 5.94
CA GLN A 99 -21.21 -14.77 4.86
C GLN A 99 -20.71 -14.42 3.46
N THR A 100 -19.87 -13.39 3.31
CA THR A 100 -19.34 -12.97 2.01
C THR A 100 -17.90 -13.42 1.84
N THR A 101 -17.66 -14.21 0.79
CA THR A 101 -16.32 -14.35 0.22
C THR A 101 -16.25 -13.48 -1.03
N ILE A 102 -15.19 -12.69 -1.15
CA ILE A 102 -14.89 -11.85 -2.32
C ILE A 102 -13.41 -12.00 -2.66
N SER A 103 -13.01 -11.72 -3.91
CA SER A 103 -11.60 -11.78 -4.25
C SER A 103 -10.82 -10.60 -3.65
N LEU A 104 -9.50 -10.76 -3.48
CA LEU A 104 -8.69 -9.69 -2.91
C LEU A 104 -8.60 -8.48 -3.86
N ASP A 105 -8.65 -8.69 -5.19
CA ASP A 105 -8.69 -7.60 -6.17
C ASP A 105 -10.00 -6.80 -6.13
N GLU A 106 -11.15 -7.45 -5.89
CA GLU A 106 -12.44 -6.79 -5.67
C GLU A 106 -12.47 -6.04 -4.33
N LEU A 107 -12.00 -6.69 -3.25
CA LEU A 107 -11.88 -6.05 -1.93
C LEU A 107 -11.01 -4.79 -2.00
N ASN A 108 -9.88 -4.84 -2.72
CA ASN A 108 -8.99 -3.70 -2.87
C ASN A 108 -9.68 -2.54 -3.64
N LYS A 109 -10.46 -2.83 -4.69
CA LYS A 109 -11.27 -1.81 -5.39
C LYS A 109 -12.29 -1.15 -4.45
N THR A 110 -13.06 -1.94 -3.69
CA THR A 110 -14.03 -1.40 -2.72
C THR A 110 -13.36 -0.57 -1.63
N ILE A 111 -12.16 -0.94 -1.17
CA ILE A 111 -11.40 -0.15 -0.18
C ILE A 111 -10.85 1.15 -0.80
N ALA A 112 -10.40 1.11 -2.05
CA ALA A 112 -9.94 2.29 -2.79
C ALA A 112 -11.09 3.30 -2.96
N GLU A 113 -12.26 2.84 -3.40
CA GLU A 113 -13.50 3.62 -3.50
C GLU A 113 -13.92 4.23 -2.16
N GLN A 114 -13.91 3.44 -1.07
CA GLN A 114 -14.23 3.91 0.28
C GLN A 114 -13.24 4.94 0.83
N LYS A 115 -11.99 4.92 0.37
CA LYS A 115 -10.94 5.87 0.75
C LYS A 115 -10.80 7.06 -0.21
N GLY A 116 -11.45 7.03 -1.38
CA GLY A 116 -11.33 8.05 -2.42
C GLY A 116 -9.97 8.07 -3.14
N VAL A 117 -9.25 6.96 -3.17
CA VAL A 117 -7.91 6.83 -3.79
C VAL A 117 -7.91 5.75 -4.89
N LEU A 118 -6.84 5.64 -5.68
CA LEU A 118 -6.71 4.54 -6.66
C LEU A 118 -6.09 3.29 -6.00
N VAL A 119 -6.31 2.12 -6.60
CA VAL A 119 -5.84 0.83 -6.03
C VAL A 119 -4.31 0.79 -5.89
N LYS A 120 -3.57 1.41 -6.81
CA LYS A 120 -2.11 1.62 -6.73
C LYS A 120 -1.66 2.40 -5.48
N ASP A 121 -2.47 3.34 -5.01
CA ASP A 121 -2.15 4.24 -3.89
C ASP A 121 -2.49 3.60 -2.53
N LEU A 122 -3.11 2.41 -2.52
CA LEU A 122 -3.36 1.63 -1.30
C LEU A 122 -2.10 0.95 -0.73
N ALA A 123 -1.07 0.74 -1.56
CA ALA A 123 0.13 0.03 -1.14
C ALA A 123 0.91 0.83 -0.09
N VAL A 124 1.39 0.17 0.97
CA VAL A 124 2.24 0.82 1.98
C VAL A 124 3.58 1.19 1.34
N GLY A 125 3.84 2.49 1.20
CA GLY A 125 4.96 3.04 0.41
C GLY A 125 4.54 3.62 -0.95
N GLY A 126 3.27 3.48 -1.34
CA GLY A 126 2.67 4.09 -2.54
C GLY A 126 2.26 5.56 -2.36
N THR A 127 2.44 6.14 -1.17
CA THR A 127 2.22 7.55 -0.93
C THR A 127 3.38 8.38 -1.49
N SER A 128 3.26 8.79 -2.76
CA SER A 128 3.63 10.16 -3.09
C SER A 128 2.71 11.05 -2.26
N VAL A 129 3.19 11.50 -1.10
CA VAL A 129 2.41 12.34 -0.19
C VAL A 129 2.25 13.69 -0.88
N GLU A 130 1.09 13.94 -1.48
CA GLU A 130 0.64 15.32 -1.65
C GLU A 130 0.54 15.91 -0.24
N GLU A 131 1.33 16.96 0.00
CA GLU A 131 1.56 17.53 1.32
C GLU A 131 0.34 18.35 1.76
N ALA A 132 -0.69 17.65 2.24
CA ALA A 132 -1.80 18.24 2.99
C ALA A 132 -1.29 18.67 4.39
N GLY A 133 -0.63 19.83 4.44
CA GLY A 133 0.15 20.27 5.59
C GLY A 133 -0.66 20.72 6.81
N SER A 134 -0.03 20.56 8.00
CA SER A 134 -0.30 21.26 9.29
C SER A 134 -1.66 20.97 9.98
N ILE A 135 -1.83 20.83 11.31
CA ILE A 135 -0.98 21.02 12.52
C ILE A 135 -1.65 20.21 13.70
N SER A 136 -1.06 19.85 14.85
CA SER A 136 0.19 20.21 15.55
C SER A 136 0.80 19.05 16.36
N GLU A 137 2.06 19.25 16.79
CA GLU A 137 2.69 18.84 18.06
C GLU A 137 2.29 17.55 18.82
N MET A 138 3.27 16.64 18.95
CA MET A 138 3.83 16.34 20.28
C MET A 138 5.33 15.96 20.18
N LYS A 139 6.17 16.56 21.03
CA LYS A 139 7.62 16.29 21.11
C LYS A 139 7.92 14.98 21.84
N THR A 140 8.97 14.27 21.41
CA THR A 140 10.02 13.71 22.30
C THR A 140 11.27 13.27 21.51
N ASN A 141 12.41 13.93 21.75
CA ASN A 141 13.78 13.44 21.50
C ASN A 141 14.26 12.65 22.75
N PRO A 142 15.47 12.02 22.81
CA PRO A 142 16.59 11.88 21.84
C PRO A 142 16.88 10.38 21.51
N VAL A 143 17.89 9.92 20.75
CA VAL A 143 19.36 10.16 20.61
C VAL A 143 19.82 9.71 19.19
N ALA A 144 20.67 10.43 18.45
CA ALA A 144 22.15 10.42 18.46
C ALA A 144 22.80 9.01 18.38
N ALA A 145 23.82 8.72 17.55
CA ALA A 145 24.57 9.50 16.53
C ALA A 145 25.50 8.54 15.72
N GLU A 146 26.13 8.81 14.57
CA GLU A 146 25.98 9.75 13.43
C GLU A 146 26.96 9.29 12.30
N SER A 147 26.69 9.54 11.01
CA SER A 147 27.67 9.42 9.90
C SER A 147 27.24 10.18 8.62
N GLU A 148 27.51 11.49 8.65
CA GLU A 148 28.18 12.28 7.59
C GLU A 148 27.86 12.07 6.09
N VAL A 149 27.14 13.04 5.51
CA VAL A 149 27.45 13.60 4.18
C VAL A 149 27.47 15.14 4.30
N ALA A 150 28.31 15.80 3.52
CA ALA A 150 28.81 17.15 3.78
C ALA A 150 27.81 18.31 3.66
N LYS A 151 28.17 19.43 4.29
CA LYS A 151 27.46 20.71 4.29
C LYS A 151 27.58 21.43 2.95
N GLU A 152 26.46 21.61 2.26
CA GLU A 152 26.17 22.83 1.50
C GLU A 152 24.77 23.30 1.90
N PRO A 153 24.55 24.60 2.18
CA PRO A 153 23.21 25.11 2.40
C PRO A 153 22.42 25.00 1.10
N LEU A 154 21.23 24.41 1.15
CA LEU A 154 20.25 24.43 0.07
C LEU A 154 19.87 25.89 -0.20
N THR A 155 20.53 26.53 -1.16
CA THR A 155 20.19 27.89 -1.60
C THR A 155 18.82 27.89 -2.26
N ASP A 156 18.03 28.93 -1.98
CA ASP A 156 16.65 29.07 -2.48
C ASP A 156 16.57 28.94 -4.00
N ASP A 157 17.61 29.35 -4.73
CA ASP A 157 17.72 29.20 -6.19
C ASP A 157 17.73 27.73 -6.66
N ASN A 158 18.38 26.83 -5.92
CA ASN A 158 18.41 25.40 -6.23
C ASN A 158 17.05 24.75 -5.96
N LEU A 159 16.35 25.16 -4.90
CA LEU A 159 14.98 24.75 -4.61
C LEU A 159 14.01 25.27 -5.68
N ALA A 160 14.11 26.56 -6.03
CA ALA A 160 13.27 27.21 -7.03
C ALA A 160 13.54 26.68 -8.46
N THR A 161 14.73 26.14 -8.74
CA THR A 161 15.02 25.47 -10.01
C THR A 161 14.32 24.12 -10.09
N LYS A 162 14.35 23.31 -9.01
CA LYS A 162 13.59 22.05 -8.93
C LYS A 162 12.10 22.28 -9.06
N LEU A 163 11.54 23.19 -8.23
CA LEU A 163 10.10 23.50 -8.24
C LEU A 163 9.58 23.93 -9.61
N ARG A 164 10.37 24.66 -10.42
CA ARG A 164 9.99 25.01 -11.80
C ARG A 164 10.01 23.78 -12.72
N ALA A 165 11.05 22.96 -12.66
CA ALA A 165 11.13 21.74 -13.46
C ALA A 165 9.99 20.75 -13.13
N ASP A 166 9.66 20.60 -11.84
CA ASP A 166 8.55 19.77 -11.38
C ASP A 166 7.19 20.34 -11.86
N SER A 167 7.03 21.67 -11.82
CA SER A 167 5.82 22.36 -12.33
C SER A 167 5.63 22.15 -13.85
N ASP A 168 6.69 22.27 -14.64
CA ASP A 168 6.64 22.07 -16.09
C ASP A 168 6.34 20.60 -16.47
N ALA A 169 6.88 19.65 -15.71
CA ALA A 169 6.58 18.23 -15.86
C ALA A 169 5.11 17.91 -15.55
N LEU A 170 4.60 18.39 -14.40
CA LEU A 170 3.20 18.24 -14.00
C LEU A 170 2.24 18.89 -14.99
N PHE A 171 2.57 20.07 -15.52
CA PHE A 171 1.75 20.73 -16.55
C PHE A 171 1.66 19.86 -17.82
N LYS A 172 2.77 19.30 -18.28
CA LYS A 172 2.81 18.41 -19.45
C LYS A 172 1.95 17.16 -19.22
N GLU A 173 2.08 16.50 -18.08
CA GLU A 173 1.27 15.32 -17.73
C GLU A 173 -0.23 15.67 -17.67
N ALA A 174 -0.59 16.78 -17.02
CA ALA A 174 -1.97 17.27 -16.97
C ALA A 174 -2.54 17.61 -18.35
N THR A 175 -1.74 18.10 -19.30
CA THR A 175 -2.20 18.32 -20.69
C THR A 175 -2.44 17.02 -21.45
N GLU A 176 -1.59 16.00 -21.29
CA GLU A 176 -1.79 14.71 -21.96
C GLU A 176 -2.99 13.96 -21.36
N LEU A 177 -3.19 14.00 -20.04
CA LEU A 177 -4.38 13.45 -19.39
C LEU A 177 -5.68 14.13 -19.84
N ARG A 178 -5.68 15.46 -20.04
CA ARG A 178 -6.84 16.17 -20.63
C ARG A 178 -7.12 15.73 -22.06
N LYS A 179 -6.08 15.57 -22.88
CA LYS A 179 -6.21 15.07 -24.25
C LYS A 179 -6.76 13.65 -24.29
N GLN A 180 -6.27 12.75 -23.43
CA GLN A 180 -6.81 11.40 -23.30
C GLN A 180 -8.29 11.41 -22.86
N ALA A 181 -8.67 12.31 -21.95
CA ALA A 181 -10.07 12.47 -21.54
C ALA A 181 -10.97 13.00 -22.68
N GLU A 182 -10.47 13.92 -23.52
CA GLU A 182 -11.18 14.41 -24.72
C GLU A 182 -11.29 13.35 -25.82
N ASP A 183 -10.26 12.52 -26.03
CA ASP A 183 -10.31 11.38 -26.96
C ASP A 183 -11.30 10.29 -26.47
N LEU A 184 -11.38 10.04 -25.15
CA LEU A 184 -12.29 9.07 -24.55
C LEU A 184 -13.75 9.55 -24.51
N SER A 185 -13.97 10.86 -24.35
CA SER A 185 -15.29 11.49 -24.27
C SER A 185 -15.27 12.87 -24.93
N PRO A 186 -15.35 12.93 -26.28
CA PRO A 186 -15.28 14.19 -26.99
C PRO A 186 -16.52 15.03 -26.69
N THR A 187 -16.34 16.10 -25.91
CA THR A 187 -17.42 17.05 -25.65
C THR A 187 -17.85 17.67 -26.99
N LYS A 188 -19.14 17.55 -27.33
CA LYS A 188 -19.68 18.11 -28.57
C LYS A 188 -19.44 19.62 -28.58
N LYS A 189 -18.48 20.08 -29.40
CA LYS A 189 -18.43 21.48 -29.86
C LYS A 189 -19.81 21.82 -30.43
N GLY A 190 -20.52 22.70 -29.74
CA GLY A 190 -21.84 23.16 -30.15
C GLY A 190 -21.78 23.70 -31.57
N LYS A 191 -22.59 23.15 -32.46
CA LYS A 191 -22.75 23.68 -33.82
C LYS A 191 -23.15 25.15 -33.72
N ALA A 192 -22.44 26.02 -34.44
CA ALA A 192 -22.91 27.37 -34.67
C ALA A 192 -24.32 27.31 -35.32
N SER A 193 -25.29 27.93 -34.66
CA SER A 193 -26.62 28.17 -35.22
C SER A 193 -26.78 29.68 -35.42
N GLY A 194 -26.29 30.19 -36.55
CA GLY A 194 -26.56 31.55 -36.94
C GLY A 194 -28.05 31.72 -37.28
N LYS A 195 -28.71 32.69 -36.65
CA LYS A 195 -29.92 33.31 -37.17
C LYS A 195 -30.10 34.70 -36.59
N GLY A 196 -29.79 35.70 -37.42
CA GLY A 196 -29.97 37.14 -37.25
C GLY A 196 -29.99 37.75 -38.64
#